data_AF-A0A2M9Q371-F1
#
_entry.id   AF-A0A2M9Q371-F1
#
_cell.length_a   1.000
_cell.length_b   1.000
_cell.length_c   1.000
_cell.angle_alpha   90.00
_cell.angle_beta   90.00
_cell.angle_gamma   90.00
#
_symmetry.space_group_name_H-M   'P 1'
#
loop_
_entity.id
_entity.type
_entity.pdbx_description
1 polymer ?
#
loop_
_entity_poly.entity_id
_entity_poly.type
_entity_poly.pdbx_seq_one_letter_code
_entity_poly.pdbx_strand_id
1 'polypeptide(L)'
;MIKIKNFIFILVILTSIFVIVACDDNRQIEEKPSTYQQIEDVSSPISLEKKFIPPNFGVDEFKVNADDKFVEFKISYRISPQLYDVLSKIDSKYYFELKIPGNISSIINKDSTGLVPGAIMEFNSLHYIVTLNLDLEKPLTTSDIKEIVQNKNGYGLYIYDQDKDAIHYFDDVELFSTIPK
;
A
#
# COMPACT_ATOMS: atom_id res chain seq x y z
N MET A 1 -2.12 -26.57 53.15
CA MET A 1 -3.44 -26.78 53.81
C MET A 1 -3.53 -25.83 54.99
N ILE A 2 -4.74 -25.33 55.28
CA ILE A 2 -5.17 -24.35 56.33
C ILE A 2 -5.37 -22.91 55.82
N LYS A 3 -6.66 -22.57 55.67
CA LYS A 3 -7.31 -21.25 55.54
C LYS A 3 -7.82 -20.81 56.91
N ILE A 4 -7.75 -19.53 57.29
CA ILE A 4 -8.67 -18.79 58.21
C ILE A 4 -8.40 -17.27 57.94
N LYS A 5 -9.23 -16.42 57.30
CA LYS A 5 -10.59 -15.88 57.51
C LYS A 5 -10.73 -14.90 58.70
N ASN A 6 -10.80 -13.61 58.37
CA ASN A 6 -11.45 -12.42 58.97
C ASN A 6 -11.46 -12.22 60.51
N PHE A 7 -11.45 -10.95 60.96
CA PHE A 7 -12.55 -10.29 61.71
C PHE A 7 -12.04 -9.22 62.74
N ILE A 8 -12.58 -7.97 62.62
CA ILE A 8 -12.77 -6.85 63.61
C ILE A 8 -11.51 -6.18 64.26
N PHE A 9 -11.41 -4.90 64.67
CA PHE A 9 -12.32 -3.96 65.37
C PHE A 9 -11.81 -2.47 65.24
N ILE A 10 -12.71 -1.53 64.87
CA ILE A 10 -12.98 -0.17 65.48
C ILE A 10 -11.83 0.87 65.56
N LEU A 11 -11.87 1.99 64.80
CA LEU A 11 -12.56 3.30 65.00
C LEU A 11 -11.79 4.30 65.90
N VAL A 12 -11.20 5.36 65.31
CA VAL A 12 -10.96 6.70 65.91
C VAL A 12 -10.85 7.72 64.74
N ILE A 13 -11.94 8.37 64.27
CA ILE A 13 -12.51 9.70 64.59
C ILE A 13 -11.55 10.93 64.42
N LEU A 14 -12.11 11.97 63.77
CA LEU A 14 -11.89 13.43 63.91
C LEU A 14 -11.06 14.12 62.80
N THR A 15 -11.74 14.62 61.76
CA THR A 15 -12.20 16.02 61.57
C THR A 15 -11.12 16.98 61.07
N SER A 16 -11.12 17.23 59.75
CA SER A 16 -10.63 18.49 59.19
C SER A 16 -11.77 19.18 58.44
N ILE A 17 -12.34 20.11 59.18
CA ILE A 17 -13.18 21.26 58.86
C ILE A 17 -13.19 21.62 57.35
N PHE A 18 -14.34 21.44 56.71
CA PHE A 18 -14.71 22.14 55.48
C PHE A 18 -14.97 23.60 55.84
N VAL A 19 -14.15 24.52 55.30
CA VAL A 19 -14.51 25.93 55.22
C VAL A 19 -15.42 26.09 54.00
N ILE A 20 -16.73 26.23 54.25
CA ILE A 20 -17.70 26.63 53.25
C ILE A 20 -17.56 28.15 53.09
N VAL A 21 -16.94 28.60 52.01
CA VAL A 21 -17.18 29.94 51.49
C VAL A 21 -18.35 29.82 50.52
N ALA A 22 -19.50 30.29 50.96
CA ALA A 22 -20.66 30.53 50.12
C ALA A 22 -20.34 31.74 49.21
N CYS A 23 -20.33 31.52 47.90
CA CYS A 23 -20.52 32.59 46.92
C CYS A 23 -21.79 32.29 46.12
N ASP A 24 -22.76 33.15 46.39
CA ASP A 24 -23.97 33.57 45.70
C ASP A 24 -24.37 32.85 44.39
N ASP A 25 -25.64 32.46 44.37
CA ASP A 25 -26.37 31.88 43.25
C ASP A 25 -26.47 32.87 42.07
N ASN A 26 -26.04 32.44 40.88
CA ASN A 26 -26.62 32.97 39.65
C ASN A 26 -26.66 31.92 38.52
N ARG A 27 -27.82 31.27 38.42
CA ARG A 27 -28.55 30.86 37.21
C ARG A 27 -27.84 29.98 36.16
N GLN A 28 -28.29 28.72 36.19
CA GLN A 28 -28.94 27.97 35.09
C GLN A 28 -28.09 27.19 34.06
N ILE A 29 -28.37 25.86 34.07
CA ILE A 29 -28.49 24.91 32.93
C ILE A 29 -27.12 24.42 32.40
N GLU A 30 -26.76 23.14 32.32
CA GLU A 30 -27.50 21.88 32.12
C GLU A 30 -26.60 20.70 32.57
N GLU A 31 -27.14 19.73 33.30
CA GLU A 31 -26.50 18.42 33.46
C GLU A 31 -26.63 17.66 32.13
N LYS A 32 -25.49 17.26 31.54
CA LYS A 32 -25.46 16.26 30.46
C LYS A 32 -24.76 15.01 30.97
N PRO A 33 -25.35 13.82 30.83
CA PRO A 33 -24.77 12.58 31.30
C PRO A 33 -23.50 12.27 30.50
N SER A 34 -22.41 11.96 31.20
CA SER A 34 -21.18 11.42 30.66
C SER A 34 -21.44 10.02 30.08
N THR A 35 -21.98 10.01 28.87
CA THR A 35 -22.00 8.83 28.01
C THR A 35 -20.60 8.70 27.41
N TYR A 36 -19.97 7.56 27.68
CA TYR A 36 -18.76 7.09 27.04
C TYR A 36 -18.84 7.31 25.52
N GLN A 37 -18.07 8.26 25.00
CA GLN A 37 -17.64 8.20 23.60
C GLN A 37 -16.27 7.52 23.62
N GLN A 38 -16.30 6.19 23.56
CA GLN A 38 -15.25 5.50 22.82
C GLN A 38 -15.26 6.14 21.44
N ILE A 39 -14.22 6.90 21.15
CA ILE A 39 -13.85 7.19 19.78
C ILE A 39 -13.46 5.82 19.23
N GLU A 40 -14.44 5.09 18.73
CA GLU A 40 -14.17 4.09 17.72
C GLU A 40 -13.52 4.87 16.59
N ASP A 41 -12.19 4.74 16.52
CA ASP A 41 -11.45 5.01 15.31
C ASP A 41 -11.99 4.01 14.28
N VAL A 42 -13.13 4.35 13.68
CA VAL A 42 -13.63 3.71 12.47
C VAL A 42 -12.68 4.16 11.38
N SER A 43 -11.49 3.57 11.41
CA SER A 43 -10.51 3.64 10.35
C SER A 43 -11.18 3.05 9.12
N SER A 44 -11.80 3.92 8.32
CA SER A 44 -12.25 3.55 7.00
C SER A 44 -11.01 3.02 6.25
N PRO A 45 -11.12 1.88 5.56
CA PRO A 45 -9.98 1.31 4.85
C PRO A 45 -9.40 2.37 3.89
N ILE A 46 -8.09 2.57 3.96
CA ILE A 46 -7.38 3.51 3.10
C ILE A 46 -7.40 2.96 1.67
N SER A 47 -8.15 3.60 0.78
CA SER A 47 -8.24 3.20 -0.63
C SER A 47 -7.07 3.72 -1.47
N LEU A 48 -6.60 2.87 -2.38
CA LEU A 48 -5.56 3.19 -3.38
C LEU A 48 -6.13 3.66 -4.73
N GLU A 49 -7.46 3.73 -4.87
CA GLU A 49 -8.09 4.16 -6.11
C GLU A 49 -7.58 5.54 -6.56
N LYS A 50 -7.21 5.63 -7.85
CA LYS A 50 -6.70 6.87 -8.47
C LYS A 50 -5.46 7.46 -7.78
N LYS A 51 -4.73 6.68 -6.98
CA LYS A 51 -3.48 7.13 -6.34
C LYS A 51 -2.26 6.93 -7.23
N PHE A 52 -2.29 5.92 -8.11
CA PHE A 52 -1.22 5.62 -9.07
C PHE A 52 -1.38 6.36 -10.40
N ILE A 53 -1.66 7.66 -10.36
CA ILE A 53 -1.75 8.51 -11.56
C ILE A 53 -0.71 9.63 -11.48
N PRO A 54 -0.22 10.17 -12.60
CA PRO A 54 0.60 11.37 -12.57
C PRO A 54 -0.09 12.53 -11.81
N PRO A 55 0.63 13.30 -10.97
CA PRO A 55 2.08 13.25 -10.72
C PRO A 55 2.49 12.30 -9.59
N ASN A 56 1.57 11.51 -9.02
CA ASN A 56 1.81 10.67 -7.86
C ASN A 56 2.58 9.39 -8.14
N PHE A 57 2.49 8.89 -9.37
CA PHE A 57 3.25 7.76 -9.86
C PHE A 57 3.81 8.10 -11.24
N GLY A 58 5.07 7.76 -11.47
CA GLY A 58 5.71 7.91 -12.75
C GLY A 58 6.65 6.76 -13.04
N VAL A 59 6.66 6.29 -14.27
CA VAL A 59 7.67 5.35 -14.75
C VAL A 59 8.92 6.16 -15.12
N ASP A 60 10.08 5.74 -14.63
CA ASP A 60 11.37 6.34 -14.97
C ASP A 60 12.04 5.59 -16.14
N GLU A 61 11.92 4.26 -16.18
CA GLU A 61 12.57 3.42 -17.18
C GLU A 61 11.87 2.06 -17.30
N PHE A 62 11.76 1.54 -18.52
CA PHE A 62 11.34 0.18 -18.81
C PHE A 62 12.39 -0.60 -19.61
N LYS A 63 12.80 -1.75 -19.07
CA LYS A 63 13.81 -2.62 -19.65
C LYS A 63 13.28 -4.03 -19.79
N VAL A 64 13.65 -4.67 -20.90
CA VAL A 64 13.35 -6.07 -21.19
C VAL A 64 14.67 -6.78 -21.43
N ASN A 65 14.92 -7.85 -20.68
CA ASN A 65 16.04 -8.76 -20.90
C ASN A 65 15.48 -10.16 -21.15
N ALA A 66 16.17 -10.96 -21.95
CA ALA A 66 15.77 -12.35 -22.18
C ALA A 66 17.00 -13.23 -22.40
N ASP A 67 16.89 -14.49 -21.98
CA ASP A 67 17.80 -15.58 -22.34
C ASP A 67 17.01 -16.71 -23.02
N ASP A 68 17.58 -17.92 -23.11
CA ASP A 68 16.90 -19.01 -23.80
C ASP A 68 15.63 -19.48 -23.09
N LYS A 69 15.44 -19.30 -21.78
CA LYS A 69 14.26 -19.82 -21.06
C LYS A 69 13.60 -18.81 -20.14
N PHE A 70 14.07 -17.59 -20.12
CA PHE A 70 13.65 -16.59 -19.17
C PHE A 70 13.49 -15.23 -19.83
N VAL A 71 12.44 -14.51 -19.44
CA VAL A 71 12.24 -13.10 -19.80
C VAL A 71 12.07 -12.28 -18.52
N GLU A 72 12.87 -11.22 -18.40
CA GLU A 72 12.84 -10.24 -17.32
C GLU A 72 12.27 -8.92 -17.84
N PHE A 73 11.22 -8.43 -17.17
CA PHE A 73 10.71 -7.08 -17.34
C PHE A 73 11.05 -6.26 -16.11
N LYS A 74 11.83 -5.20 -16.27
CA LYS A 74 12.28 -4.33 -15.18
C LYS A 74 11.71 -2.94 -15.37
N ILE A 75 10.94 -2.48 -14.38
CA ILE A 75 10.32 -1.16 -14.35
C ILE A 75 10.93 -0.39 -13.18
N SER A 76 11.67 0.67 -13.51
CA SER A 76 12.09 1.68 -12.54
C SER A 76 10.98 2.73 -12.46
N TYR A 77 10.51 3.07 -11.27
CA TYR A 77 9.42 4.02 -11.07
C TYR A 77 9.68 4.93 -9.87
N ARG A 78 8.98 6.06 -9.87
CA ARG A 78 8.97 7.03 -8.79
C ARG A 78 7.57 7.25 -8.27
N ILE A 79 7.48 7.54 -6.98
CA ILE A 79 6.23 7.93 -6.32
C ILE A 79 6.38 9.32 -5.69
N SER A 80 5.25 10.02 -5.54
CA SER A 80 5.23 11.27 -4.79
C SER A 80 5.27 11.02 -3.28
N PRO A 81 5.66 12.01 -2.46
CA PRO A 81 5.51 11.94 -1.01
C PRO A 81 4.07 11.61 -0.57
N GLN A 82 3.07 12.09 -1.32
CA GLN A 82 1.66 11.83 -1.03
C GLN A 82 1.31 10.35 -1.21
N LEU A 83 1.82 9.71 -2.26
CA LEU A 83 1.63 8.28 -2.47
C LEU A 83 2.44 7.45 -1.47
N TYR A 84 3.67 7.88 -1.15
CA TYR A 84 4.49 7.27 -0.10
C TYR A 84 3.75 7.21 1.25
N ASP A 85 3.14 8.32 1.68
CA ASP A 85 2.42 8.39 2.95
C ASP A 85 1.22 7.44 3.00
N VAL A 86 0.53 7.26 1.87
CA VAL A 86 -0.60 6.34 1.74
C VAL A 86 -0.11 4.90 1.80
N LEU A 87 0.90 4.55 0.99
CA LEU A 87 1.45 3.19 0.92
C LEU A 87 2.07 2.75 2.25
N SER A 88 2.71 3.67 2.97
CA SER A 88 3.30 3.41 4.29
C SER A 88 2.27 3.05 5.35
N LYS A 89 1.03 3.53 5.24
CA LYS A 89 -0.06 3.24 6.20
C LYS A 89 -0.73 1.88 5.99
N ILE A 90 -0.52 1.27 4.82
CA ILE A 90 -1.15 0.00 4.43
C ILE A 90 -0.14 -1.12 4.24
N ASP A 91 1.06 -0.98 4.83
CA ASP A 91 2.18 -1.92 4.67
C ASP A 91 2.57 -2.21 3.22
N SER A 92 2.39 -1.25 2.31
CA SER A 92 2.72 -1.41 0.89
C SER A 92 2.05 -2.63 0.22
N LYS A 93 0.83 -2.98 0.64
CA LYS A 93 0.08 -4.09 0.03
C LYS A 93 -0.56 -3.67 -1.29
N TYR A 94 0.21 -3.75 -2.35
CA TYR A 94 -0.23 -3.56 -3.75
C TYR A 94 0.60 -4.47 -4.67
N TYR A 95 0.11 -4.69 -5.89
CA TYR A 95 0.72 -5.61 -6.85
C TYR A 95 0.74 -5.04 -8.25
N PHE A 96 1.69 -5.53 -9.05
CA PHE A 96 1.83 -5.23 -10.47
C PHE A 96 1.58 -6.49 -11.31
N GLU A 97 0.98 -6.31 -12.48
CA GLU A 97 0.94 -7.33 -13.55
C GLU A 97 1.23 -6.64 -14.88
N LEU A 98 2.12 -7.24 -15.67
CA LEU A 98 2.41 -6.76 -17.01
C LEU A 98 1.59 -7.55 -18.04
N LYS A 99 0.75 -6.86 -18.81
CA LYS A 99 0.16 -7.39 -20.03
C LYS A 99 1.17 -7.34 -21.17
N ILE A 100 1.25 -8.45 -21.88
CA ILE A 100 2.24 -8.67 -22.93
C ILE A 100 1.57 -8.42 -24.28
N PRO A 101 2.16 -7.60 -25.16
CA PRO A 101 1.58 -7.30 -26.46
C PRO A 101 1.52 -8.56 -27.33
N GLY A 102 0.53 -8.63 -28.22
CA GLY A 102 0.22 -9.87 -28.97
C GLY A 102 1.37 -10.43 -29.80
N ASN A 103 2.24 -9.58 -30.35
CA ASN A 103 3.44 -10.02 -31.06
C ASN A 103 4.40 -10.78 -30.14
N ILE A 104 4.62 -10.30 -28.93
CA ILE A 104 5.48 -10.95 -27.94
C ILE A 104 4.79 -12.16 -27.29
N SER A 105 3.49 -12.06 -26.97
CA SER A 105 2.72 -13.19 -26.43
C SER A 105 2.76 -14.40 -27.36
N SER A 106 2.72 -14.17 -28.68
CA SER A 106 2.81 -15.25 -29.68
C SER A 106 4.16 -16.00 -29.64
N ILE A 107 5.23 -15.34 -29.18
CA ILE A 107 6.58 -15.92 -29.06
C ILE A 107 6.71 -16.71 -27.75
N ILE A 108 6.31 -16.09 -26.63
CA ILE A 108 6.54 -16.66 -25.29
C ILE A 108 5.36 -17.50 -24.75
N ASN A 109 4.24 -17.52 -25.47
CA ASN A 109 2.99 -18.21 -25.13
C ASN A 109 2.43 -17.81 -23.75
N LYS A 110 2.45 -16.50 -23.46
CA LYS A 110 1.94 -15.88 -22.23
C LYS A 110 1.33 -14.51 -22.56
N ASP A 111 0.13 -14.26 -22.08
CA ASP A 111 -0.56 -12.97 -22.26
C ASP A 111 -0.24 -11.95 -21.16
N SER A 112 0.22 -12.43 -20.01
CA SER A 112 0.69 -11.57 -18.92
C SER A 112 1.67 -12.29 -17.99
N THR A 113 2.31 -11.50 -17.14
CA THR A 113 3.04 -11.99 -15.97
C THR A 113 2.07 -12.45 -14.88
N GLY A 114 2.60 -13.10 -13.84
CA GLY A 114 1.86 -13.20 -12.58
C GLY A 114 1.79 -11.85 -11.85
N LEU A 115 0.98 -11.79 -10.79
CA LEU A 115 0.98 -10.68 -9.83
C LEU A 115 2.29 -10.65 -9.06
N VAL A 116 2.99 -9.53 -9.12
CA VAL A 116 4.25 -9.29 -8.41
C VAL A 116 4.00 -8.22 -7.34
N PRO A 117 4.34 -8.46 -6.06
CA PRO A 117 4.22 -7.45 -5.02
C PRO A 117 4.98 -6.17 -5.38
N GLY A 118 4.38 -5.03 -5.08
CA GLY A 118 5.05 -3.75 -5.14
C GLY A 118 6.17 -3.62 -4.10
N ALA A 119 6.97 -2.57 -4.22
CA ALA A 119 8.05 -2.32 -3.27
C ALA A 119 7.48 -1.91 -1.90
N ILE A 120 8.14 -2.36 -0.83
CA ILE A 120 7.89 -1.92 0.53
C ILE A 120 8.49 -0.52 0.70
N MET A 121 7.74 0.40 1.33
CA MET A 121 8.21 1.77 1.55
C MET A 121 9.41 1.79 2.51
N GLU A 122 10.59 2.09 1.97
CA GLU A 122 11.81 2.33 2.74
C GLU A 122 11.93 3.80 3.15
N PHE A 123 12.53 4.06 4.31
CA PHE A 123 12.68 5.40 4.86
C PHE A 123 13.35 6.36 3.86
N ASN A 124 12.66 7.46 3.54
CA ASN A 124 13.10 8.51 2.62
C ASN A 124 13.39 8.05 1.18
N SER A 125 12.89 6.90 0.75
CA SER A 125 12.94 6.51 -0.66
C SER A 125 11.67 6.92 -1.40
N LEU A 126 11.82 7.39 -2.64
CA LEU A 126 10.72 7.67 -3.57
C LEU A 126 10.93 7.00 -4.92
N HIS A 127 12.02 6.25 -5.08
CA HIS A 127 12.40 5.57 -6.31
C HIS A 127 12.54 4.08 -6.04
N TYR A 128 11.92 3.28 -6.89
CA TYR A 128 11.78 1.86 -6.69
C TYR A 128 11.92 1.12 -8.01
N ILE A 129 12.15 -0.19 -7.90
CA ILE A 129 12.23 -1.10 -9.04
C ILE A 129 11.30 -2.26 -8.78
N VAL A 130 10.51 -2.65 -9.78
CA VAL A 130 9.83 -3.93 -9.82
C VAL A 130 10.37 -4.76 -10.98
N THR A 131 10.61 -6.03 -10.70
CA THR A 131 11.06 -7.02 -11.70
C THR A 131 9.97 -8.07 -11.85
N LEU A 132 9.42 -8.20 -13.04
CA LEU A 132 8.43 -9.22 -13.39
C LEU A 132 9.08 -10.25 -14.32
N ASN A 133 9.00 -11.51 -13.92
CA ASN A 133 9.74 -12.59 -14.56
C ASN A 133 8.80 -13.62 -15.17
N LEU A 134 9.23 -14.23 -16.27
CA LEU A 134 8.58 -15.36 -16.89
C LEU A 134 9.57 -16.47 -17.17
N ASP A 135 9.29 -17.64 -16.61
CA ASP A 135 9.90 -18.90 -17.02
C ASP A 135 9.16 -19.47 -18.22
N LEU A 136 9.92 -19.89 -19.24
CA LEU A 136 9.40 -20.37 -20.50
C LEU A 136 9.49 -21.90 -20.60
N GLU A 137 8.41 -22.51 -21.07
CA GLU A 137 8.37 -23.97 -21.28
C GLU A 137 9.24 -24.42 -22.45
N LYS A 138 9.36 -23.56 -23.48
CA LYS A 138 10.15 -23.81 -24.68
C LYS A 138 11.29 -22.80 -24.77
N PRO A 139 12.48 -23.26 -25.18
CA PRO A 139 13.60 -22.35 -25.32
C PRO A 139 13.38 -21.40 -26.50
N LEU A 140 13.75 -20.14 -26.32
CA LEU A 140 13.74 -19.09 -27.33
C LEU A 140 14.90 -19.26 -28.30
N THR A 141 14.67 -18.93 -29.56
CA THR A 141 15.74 -18.76 -30.53
C THR A 141 16.43 -17.41 -30.35
N THR A 142 17.61 -17.23 -30.93
CA THR A 142 18.29 -15.92 -30.96
C THR A 142 17.44 -14.84 -31.63
N SER A 143 16.61 -15.20 -32.62
CA SER A 143 15.70 -14.25 -33.27
C SER A 143 14.59 -13.82 -32.32
N ASP A 144 14.01 -14.77 -31.59
CA ASP A 144 12.96 -14.50 -30.59
C ASP A 144 13.47 -13.56 -29.49
N ILE A 145 14.65 -13.86 -28.92
CA ILE A 145 15.29 -13.02 -27.91
C ILE A 145 15.47 -11.59 -28.42
N LYS A 146 15.95 -11.44 -29.66
CA LYS A 146 16.15 -10.13 -30.27
C LYS A 146 14.83 -9.37 -30.42
N GLU A 147 13.77 -10.04 -30.87
CA GLU A 147 12.45 -9.42 -31.04
C GLU A 147 11.87 -8.96 -29.70
N ILE A 148 11.95 -9.81 -28.67
CA ILE A 148 11.47 -9.51 -27.32
C ILE A 148 12.20 -8.30 -26.72
N VAL A 149 13.54 -8.30 -26.78
CA VAL A 149 14.36 -7.23 -26.18
C VAL A 149 14.22 -5.90 -26.91
N GLN A 150 14.00 -5.94 -28.24
CA GLN A 150 13.85 -4.74 -29.06
C GLN A 150 12.43 -4.17 -29.04
N ASN A 151 11.41 -4.98 -28.69
CA ASN A 151 10.05 -4.48 -28.55
C ASN A 151 9.92 -3.62 -27.29
N LYS A 152 9.60 -2.34 -27.48
CA LYS A 152 9.40 -1.38 -26.38
C LYS A 152 7.95 -1.06 -26.07
N ASN A 153 7.06 -1.27 -27.04
CA ASN A 153 5.70 -0.72 -26.99
C ASN A 153 4.66 -1.80 -26.70
N GLY A 154 3.49 -1.36 -26.25
CA GLY A 154 2.29 -2.18 -26.08
C GLY A 154 2.27 -3.05 -24.83
N TYR A 155 3.25 -2.88 -23.93
CA TYR A 155 3.21 -3.52 -22.62
C TYR A 155 2.30 -2.73 -21.71
N GLY A 156 1.17 -3.32 -21.33
CA GLY A 156 0.24 -2.71 -20.39
C GLY A 156 0.63 -3.02 -18.95
N LEU A 157 0.43 -2.10 -18.01
CA LEU A 157 0.70 -2.34 -16.58
C LEU A 157 -0.56 -2.16 -15.76
N TYR A 158 -1.04 -3.25 -15.18
CA TYR A 158 -2.07 -3.21 -14.17
C TYR A 158 -1.45 -3.03 -12.78
N ILE A 159 -2.17 -2.27 -11.95
CA ILE A 159 -1.88 -2.10 -10.54
C ILE A 159 -3.10 -2.55 -9.76
N TYR A 160 -2.84 -3.37 -8.74
CA TYR A 160 -3.84 -3.97 -7.88
C TYR A 160 -3.64 -3.55 -6.43
N ASP A 161 -4.71 -3.48 -5.67
CA ASP A 161 -4.65 -3.29 -4.22
C ASP A 161 -4.41 -4.61 -3.46
N GLN A 162 -4.52 -4.56 -2.13
CA GLN A 162 -4.34 -5.71 -1.24
C GLN A 162 -5.32 -6.85 -1.51
N ASP A 163 -6.53 -6.53 -1.99
CA ASP A 163 -7.61 -7.48 -2.27
C ASP A 163 -7.51 -8.05 -3.69
N LYS A 164 -6.50 -7.58 -4.45
CA LYS A 164 -6.22 -7.91 -5.85
C LYS A 164 -7.28 -7.39 -6.80
N ASP A 165 -7.95 -6.32 -6.42
CA ASP A 165 -8.82 -5.57 -7.31
C ASP A 165 -7.98 -4.59 -8.14
N ALA A 166 -8.23 -4.55 -9.45
CA ALA A 166 -7.51 -3.66 -10.35
C ALA A 166 -7.91 -2.21 -10.07
N ILE A 167 -6.96 -1.41 -9.59
CA ILE A 167 -7.17 -0.01 -9.21
C ILE A 167 -6.66 0.97 -10.25
N HIS A 168 -5.74 0.53 -11.12
CA HIS A 168 -5.22 1.34 -12.21
C HIS A 168 -4.67 0.48 -13.36
N TYR A 169 -4.65 1.08 -14.55
CA TYR A 169 -4.09 0.49 -15.76
C TYR A 169 -3.38 1.55 -16.59
N PHE A 170 -2.16 1.23 -17.04
CA PHE A 170 -1.41 1.97 -18.03
C PHE A 170 -1.36 1.18 -19.33
N ASP A 171 -1.82 1.78 -20.43
CA ASP A 171 -1.89 1.10 -21.73
C ASP A 171 -0.50 0.75 -22.30
N ASP A 172 0.50 1.61 -22.06
CA ASP A 172 1.88 1.41 -22.52
C ASP A 172 2.88 1.97 -21.51
N VAL A 173 3.59 1.09 -20.80
CA VAL A 173 4.59 1.45 -19.78
C VAL A 173 5.70 2.35 -20.34
N GLU A 174 6.15 2.12 -21.58
CA GLU A 174 7.24 2.90 -22.16
C GLU A 174 6.78 4.33 -22.45
N LEU A 175 5.53 4.54 -22.86
CA LEU A 175 5.04 5.91 -23.09
C LEU A 175 5.13 6.76 -21.82
N PHE A 176 4.84 6.17 -20.65
CA PHE A 176 4.95 6.87 -19.36
C PHE A 176 6.39 7.16 -18.94
N SER A 177 7.38 6.39 -19.43
CA SER A 177 8.80 6.64 -19.16
C SER A 177 9.31 7.92 -19.84
N THR A 178 8.59 8.41 -20.85
CA THR A 178 8.95 9.61 -21.64
C THR A 178 8.37 10.93 -21.12
N ILE A 179 7.49 10.89 -20.12
CA ILE A 179 6.85 12.10 -19.59
C ILE A 179 7.89 12.95 -18.82
N PRO A 180 8.02 14.26 -19.13
CA PRO A 180 8.94 15.15 -18.43
C PRO A 180 8.75 15.10 -16.91
N LYS A 181 9.87 15.10 -16.19
CA LYS A 181 9.90 14.92 -14.74
C LYS A 181 9.60 16.20 -13.97
#